data_AF-A0A954FWD9-F1
#
_entry.id   AF-A0A954FWD9-F1
#
_cell.length_a   1.000
_cell.length_b   1.000
_cell.length_c   1.000
_cell.angle_alpha   90.00
_cell.angle_beta   90.00
_cell.angle_gamma   90.00
#
_symmetry.space_group_name_H-M   'P 1'
#
loop_
_entity.id
_entity.type
_entity.pdbx_description
1 polymer ?
#
loop_
_entity_poly.entity_id
_entity_poly.type
_entity_poly.pdbx_seq_one_letter_code
_entity_poly.pdbx_strand_id
1 'polypeptide(L)'
;GLAEWDRHVSKKLSPETEEALRFLLSVQSKDGSWGNTDCWPPFESSNYQGATVAARALASAPGWREGLQDPALKAGVDRLVAYLKNTEPPHDYGRLLLLWTAAQYPDLLSAAKKQALIEMVRKHQLPDGGWSIRTFAAPESWGGGNRAEKLREEPEFDKTTQAWKNLTSDGHQTGLAILVLRENGVPADDPQIQKGIEWLLTHQRESGRWWTRSLNTDRWHFITYSGTLYPLLALKKCNVLPPLKQTTAR
;
A
#
# COMPACT_ATOMS: atom_id res chain seq x y z
N GLY A 1 -6.95 -6.64 8.51
CA GLY A 1 -8.36 -7.04 8.40
C GLY A 1 -9.12 -6.67 9.66
N LEU A 2 -8.95 -7.45 10.72
CA LEU A 2 -9.65 -7.26 12.01
C LEU A 2 -9.48 -5.85 12.61
N ALA A 3 -8.25 -5.35 12.74
CA ALA A 3 -7.99 -4.01 13.28
C ALA A 3 -8.68 -2.88 12.49
N GLU A 4 -8.74 -2.97 11.16
CA GLU A 4 -9.44 -1.99 10.32
C GLU A 4 -10.96 -2.08 10.47
N TRP A 5 -11.50 -3.29 10.61
CA TRP A 5 -12.91 -3.50 10.96
C TRP A 5 -13.24 -2.87 12.30
N ASP A 6 -12.39 -3.09 13.30
CA ASP A 6 -12.59 -2.52 14.62
C ASP A 6 -12.55 -0.99 14.62
N ARG A 7 -11.61 -0.41 13.89
CA ARG A 7 -11.51 1.03 13.70
C ARG A 7 -12.74 1.63 13.02
N HIS A 8 -13.24 0.98 11.98
CA HIS A 8 -14.23 1.59 11.09
C HIS A 8 -15.67 1.18 11.38
N VAL A 9 -15.90 -0.03 11.87
CA VAL A 9 -17.22 -0.62 12.08
C VAL A 9 -17.55 -0.78 13.57
N SER A 10 -16.78 -1.58 14.32
CA SER A 10 -17.13 -1.89 15.72
C SER A 10 -16.83 -0.72 16.68
N LYS A 11 -15.90 0.16 16.29
CA LYS A 11 -15.40 1.32 17.07
C LYS A 11 -14.74 0.96 18.40
N LYS A 12 -14.38 -0.30 18.59
CA LYS A 12 -13.72 -0.80 19.79
C LYS A 12 -12.75 -1.92 19.44
N LEU A 13 -11.70 -2.09 20.24
CA LEU A 13 -10.83 -3.25 20.14
C LEU A 13 -11.61 -4.51 20.49
N SER A 14 -11.65 -5.49 19.58
CA SER A 14 -12.21 -6.81 19.85
C SER A 14 -11.18 -7.74 20.51
N PRO A 15 -11.62 -8.75 21.29
CA PRO A 15 -10.73 -9.77 21.82
C PRO A 15 -9.94 -10.52 20.73
N GLU A 16 -10.58 -10.80 19.59
CA GLU A 16 -9.95 -11.49 18.45
C GLU A 16 -8.85 -10.64 17.81
N THR A 17 -9.08 -9.33 17.68
CA THR A 17 -8.05 -8.40 17.22
C THR A 17 -6.89 -8.36 18.21
N GLU A 18 -7.16 -8.26 19.52
CA GLU A 18 -6.11 -8.24 20.54
C GLU A 18 -5.26 -9.51 20.50
N GLU A 19 -5.90 -10.68 20.47
CA GLU A 19 -5.23 -11.98 20.41
C GLU A 19 -4.35 -12.08 19.15
N ALA A 20 -4.86 -11.68 17.99
CA ALA A 20 -4.12 -11.68 16.74
C ALA A 20 -2.88 -10.76 16.78
N LEU A 21 -2.97 -9.59 17.42
CA LEU A 21 -1.82 -8.67 17.54
C LEU A 21 -0.76 -9.19 18.52
N ARG A 22 -1.18 -9.84 19.62
CA ARG A 22 -0.26 -10.52 20.53
C ARG A 22 0.47 -11.66 19.83
N PHE A 23 -0.25 -12.47 19.06
CA PHE A 23 0.35 -13.53 18.26
C PHE A 23 1.30 -12.97 17.20
N LEU A 24 0.91 -11.90 16.49
CA LEU A 24 1.77 -11.23 15.52
C LEU A 24 3.13 -10.85 16.15
N LEU A 25 3.13 -10.23 17.33
CA LEU A 25 4.38 -9.85 18.00
C LEU A 25 5.16 -11.04 18.59
N SER A 26 4.49 -12.14 18.95
CA SER A 26 5.18 -13.30 19.53
C SER A 26 6.02 -14.08 18.51
N VAL A 27 5.68 -13.99 17.22
CA VAL A 27 6.42 -14.63 16.12
C VAL A 27 7.33 -13.65 15.35
N GLN A 28 7.53 -12.44 15.89
CA GLN A 28 8.39 -11.42 15.27
C GLN A 28 9.87 -11.89 15.27
N SER A 29 10.56 -11.64 14.15
CA SER A 29 12.00 -11.90 14.04
C SER A 29 12.83 -10.91 14.86
N LYS A 30 14.08 -11.28 15.17
CA LYS A 30 14.99 -10.46 16.00
C LYS A 30 15.29 -9.08 15.40
N ASP A 31 15.27 -8.97 14.07
CA ASP A 31 15.47 -7.73 13.33
C ASP A 31 14.23 -6.80 13.35
N GLY A 32 13.09 -7.27 13.85
CA GLY A 32 11.83 -6.54 13.89
C GLY A 32 10.85 -6.87 12.76
N SER A 33 11.22 -7.76 11.83
CA SER A 33 10.41 -8.14 10.67
C SER A 33 9.67 -9.47 10.88
N TRP A 34 8.98 -9.93 9.83
CA TRP A 34 8.38 -11.26 9.72
C TRP A 34 8.84 -11.91 8.43
N GLY A 35 9.16 -13.21 8.49
CA GLY A 35 9.55 -13.97 7.33
C GLY A 35 8.46 -13.97 6.26
N ASN A 36 8.88 -13.73 5.03
CA ASN A 36 8.04 -13.75 3.85
C ASN A 36 8.56 -14.81 2.86
N THR A 37 7.66 -15.34 2.04
CA THR A 37 7.98 -16.34 0.99
C THR A 37 8.46 -15.68 -0.31
N ASP A 38 8.37 -14.35 -0.41
CA ASP A 38 8.80 -13.51 -1.53
C ASP A 38 8.19 -13.94 -2.89
N CYS A 39 7.05 -14.64 -2.85
CA CYS A 39 6.54 -15.37 -4.00
C CYS A 39 5.40 -14.65 -4.76
N TRP A 40 4.72 -13.64 -4.20
CA TRP A 40 3.53 -13.05 -4.86
C TRP A 40 3.51 -11.52 -5.05
N PRO A 41 4.57 -10.87 -5.59
CA PRO A 41 4.59 -9.43 -5.83
C PRO A 41 3.27 -8.82 -6.37
N PRO A 42 2.84 -7.65 -5.85
CA PRO A 42 3.55 -6.78 -4.91
C PRO A 42 3.29 -7.11 -3.43
N PHE A 43 2.47 -8.13 -3.15
CA PHE A 43 2.25 -8.63 -1.80
C PHE A 43 3.17 -9.82 -1.56
N GLU A 44 3.42 -10.19 -0.30
CA GLU A 44 4.27 -11.36 -0.02
C GLU A 44 5.58 -11.34 -0.83
N SER A 45 6.19 -10.15 -0.93
CA SER A 45 7.30 -9.87 -1.86
C SER A 45 8.58 -9.43 -1.16
N SER A 46 8.48 -9.14 0.13
CA SER A 46 9.58 -8.82 1.02
C SER A 46 9.12 -8.84 2.47
N ASN A 47 10.05 -9.09 3.40
CA ASN A 47 9.83 -8.87 4.82
C ASN A 47 9.46 -7.41 5.12
N TYR A 48 9.97 -6.45 4.31
CA TYR A 48 9.67 -5.03 4.47
C TYR A 48 8.18 -4.74 4.23
N GLN A 49 7.60 -5.33 3.19
CA GLN A 49 6.16 -5.23 2.92
C GLN A 49 5.36 -5.82 4.10
N GLY A 50 5.75 -6.98 4.61
CA GLY A 50 5.12 -7.59 5.80
C GLY A 50 5.17 -6.69 7.04
N ALA A 51 6.32 -6.07 7.30
CA ALA A 51 6.49 -5.12 8.41
C ALA A 51 5.56 -3.90 8.29
N THR A 52 5.36 -3.34 7.09
CA THR A 52 4.39 -2.25 6.90
C THR A 52 2.95 -2.69 7.18
N VAL A 53 2.57 -3.93 6.83
CA VAL A 53 1.24 -4.46 7.16
C VAL A 53 1.07 -4.63 8.67
N ALA A 54 2.08 -5.17 9.35
CA ALA A 54 2.10 -5.31 10.80
C ALA A 54 1.95 -3.96 11.50
N ALA A 55 2.74 -2.95 11.09
CA ALA A 55 2.68 -1.61 11.67
C ALA A 55 1.29 -0.99 11.51
N ARG A 56 0.71 -1.06 10.31
CA ARG A 56 -0.65 -0.55 10.08
C ARG A 56 -1.70 -1.28 10.90
N ALA A 57 -1.57 -2.60 11.09
CA ALA A 57 -2.50 -3.35 11.94
C ALA A 57 -2.45 -2.87 13.40
N LEU A 58 -1.25 -2.68 13.95
CA LEU A 58 -1.06 -2.18 15.32
C LEU A 58 -1.59 -0.75 15.47
N ALA A 59 -1.39 0.12 14.48
CA ALA A 59 -1.87 1.51 14.52
C ALA A 59 -3.38 1.67 14.29
N SER A 60 -4.01 0.77 13.54
CA SER A 60 -5.45 0.81 13.32
C SER A 60 -6.26 0.22 14.47
N ALA A 61 -5.67 -0.62 15.32
CA ALA A 61 -6.35 -1.24 16.45
C ALA A 61 -6.69 -0.21 17.55
N PRO A 62 -8.00 0.03 17.85
CA PRO A 62 -8.40 1.13 18.73
C PRO A 62 -7.82 1.03 20.15
N GLY A 63 -6.97 1.99 20.54
CA GLY A 63 -6.42 2.09 21.90
C GLY A 63 -5.41 1.00 22.29
N TRP A 64 -5.07 0.09 21.37
CA TRP A 64 -4.23 -1.07 21.69
C TRP A 64 -2.79 -0.67 21.99
N ARG A 65 -2.19 0.23 21.18
CA ARG A 65 -0.81 0.70 21.42
C ARG A 65 -0.72 1.61 22.64
N GLU A 66 -1.68 2.52 22.79
CA GLU A 66 -1.73 3.50 23.87
C GLU A 66 -1.99 2.81 25.22
N GLY A 67 -2.80 1.75 25.23
CA GLY A 67 -3.11 0.94 26.41
C GLY A 67 -2.10 -0.18 26.70
N LEU A 68 -1.08 -0.37 25.86
CA LEU A 68 -0.13 -1.46 26.02
C LEU A 68 0.70 -1.27 27.30
N GLN A 69 0.69 -2.25 28.20
CA GLN A 69 1.49 -2.21 29.43
C GLN A 69 2.61 -3.26 29.47
N ASP A 70 2.42 -4.37 28.78
CA ASP A 70 3.38 -5.48 28.71
C ASP A 70 4.73 -5.01 28.11
N PRO A 71 5.85 -5.07 28.88
CA PRO A 71 7.16 -4.64 28.40
C PRO A 71 7.68 -5.43 27.19
N ALA A 72 7.37 -6.72 27.08
CA ALA A 72 7.82 -7.55 25.97
C ALA A 72 7.10 -7.17 24.67
N LEU A 73 5.80 -6.87 24.75
CA LEU A 73 5.04 -6.39 23.60
C LEU A 73 5.47 -4.98 23.19
N LYS A 74 5.72 -4.08 24.15
CA LYS A 74 6.29 -2.75 23.86
C LYS A 74 7.61 -2.86 23.09
N ALA A 75 8.52 -3.71 23.58
CA ALA A 75 9.78 -3.96 22.89
C ALA A 75 9.59 -4.51 21.47
N GLY A 76 8.55 -5.31 21.21
CA GLY A 76 8.20 -5.77 19.87
C GLY A 76 7.74 -4.65 18.93
N VAL A 77 6.91 -3.73 19.44
CA VAL A 77 6.50 -2.53 18.70
C VAL A 77 7.71 -1.65 18.40
N ASP A 78 8.59 -1.43 19.38
CA ASP A 78 9.79 -0.61 19.22
C ASP A 78 10.75 -1.20 18.17
N ARG A 79 10.95 -2.54 18.18
CA ARG A 79 11.75 -3.23 17.15
C ARG A 79 11.16 -3.06 15.76
N LEU A 80 9.84 -3.16 15.61
CA LEU A 80 9.17 -2.94 14.33
C LEU A 80 9.39 -1.51 13.82
N VAL A 81 9.20 -0.52 14.69
CA VAL A 81 9.42 0.89 14.33
C VAL A 81 10.89 1.13 13.97
N ALA A 82 11.82 0.56 14.72
CA ALA A 82 13.25 0.65 14.42
C ALA A 82 13.60 -0.01 13.08
N TYR A 83 13.04 -1.18 12.78
CA TYR A 83 13.20 -1.85 11.48
C TYR A 83 12.74 -0.95 10.32
N LEU A 84 11.53 -0.41 10.39
CA LEU A 84 11.00 0.46 9.32
C LEU A 84 11.80 1.77 9.15
N LYS A 85 12.39 2.30 10.24
CA LYS A 85 13.26 3.50 10.19
C LYS A 85 14.62 3.22 9.58
N ASN A 86 15.22 2.08 9.92
CA ASN A 86 16.64 1.84 9.67
C ASN A 86 16.90 0.94 8.46
N THR A 87 15.90 0.20 8.00
CA THR A 87 15.99 -0.64 6.81
C THR A 87 15.57 0.16 5.57
N GLU A 88 16.42 0.18 4.54
CA GLU A 88 16.08 0.81 3.26
C GLU A 88 14.98 -0.01 2.56
N PRO A 89 13.87 0.62 2.12
CA PRO A 89 12.85 -0.07 1.35
C PRO A 89 13.43 -0.64 0.04
N PRO A 90 12.99 -1.84 -0.40
CA PRO A 90 13.63 -2.53 -1.53
C PRO A 90 13.49 -1.80 -2.87
N HIS A 91 12.46 -0.96 -3.02
CA HIS A 91 12.15 -0.19 -4.23
C HIS A 91 11.07 0.86 -3.92
N ASP A 92 10.66 1.66 -4.90
CA ASP A 92 9.72 2.77 -4.71
C ASP A 92 8.34 2.34 -4.24
N TYR A 93 7.87 1.15 -4.61
CA TYR A 93 6.63 0.61 -4.01
C TYR A 93 6.79 0.38 -2.49
N GLY A 94 7.93 -0.13 -2.03
CA GLY A 94 8.23 -0.22 -0.60
C GLY A 94 8.30 1.16 0.07
N ARG A 95 8.88 2.14 -0.61
CA ARG A 95 8.92 3.55 -0.13
C ARG A 95 7.51 4.16 -0.05
N LEU A 96 6.63 3.85 -0.99
CA LEU A 96 5.22 4.24 -0.96
C LEU A 96 4.50 3.63 0.25
N LEU A 97 4.74 2.35 0.55
CA LEU A 97 4.16 1.70 1.73
C LEU A 97 4.71 2.28 3.04
N LEU A 98 5.99 2.67 3.09
CA LEU A 98 6.57 3.39 4.22
C LEU A 98 5.88 4.75 4.42
N LEU A 99 5.72 5.53 3.35
CA LEU A 99 4.97 6.81 3.39
C LEU A 99 3.52 6.60 3.84
N TRP A 100 2.88 5.52 3.38
CA TRP A 100 1.53 5.19 3.80
C TRP A 100 1.44 4.84 5.29
N THR A 101 2.43 4.11 5.80
CA THR A 101 2.52 3.70 7.20
C THR A 101 2.79 4.92 8.10
N ALA A 102 3.66 5.83 7.65
CA ALA A 102 4.01 7.05 8.38
C ALA A 102 2.80 7.97 8.64
N ALA A 103 1.73 7.88 7.84
CA ALA A 103 0.50 8.64 8.09
C ALA A 103 -0.15 8.32 9.46
N GLN A 104 0.15 7.16 10.05
CA GLN A 104 -0.34 6.74 11.38
C GLN A 104 0.78 6.67 12.44
N TYR A 105 2.01 6.98 12.03
CA TYR A 105 3.21 6.98 12.88
C TYR A 105 3.99 8.28 12.63
N PRO A 106 3.65 9.38 13.33
CA PRO A 106 4.26 10.69 13.11
C PRO A 106 5.79 10.68 13.20
N ASP A 107 6.34 9.87 14.10
CA ASP A 107 7.79 9.80 14.32
C ASP A 107 8.51 8.85 13.36
N LEU A 108 7.82 8.22 12.40
CA LEU A 108 8.43 7.25 11.49
C LEU A 108 9.31 7.92 10.43
N LEU A 109 8.94 9.11 9.99
CA LEU A 109 9.65 9.87 8.97
C LEU A 109 9.89 11.32 9.43
N SER A 110 11.06 11.87 9.10
CA SER A 110 11.27 13.31 9.17
C SER A 110 10.39 14.02 8.13
N ALA A 111 10.08 15.30 8.37
CA ALA A 111 9.31 16.12 7.42
C ALA A 111 9.96 16.16 6.02
N ALA A 112 11.29 16.28 5.96
CA ALA A 112 12.05 16.28 4.72
C ALA A 112 11.92 14.94 3.96
N LYS A 113 12.05 13.81 4.66
CA LYS A 113 11.91 12.48 4.03
C LYS A 113 10.47 12.25 3.57
N LYS A 114 9.48 12.64 4.37
CA LYS A 114 8.06 12.60 3.98
C LYS A 114 7.81 13.39 2.69
N GLN A 115 8.31 14.63 2.59
CA GLN A 115 8.16 15.43 1.37
C GLN A 115 8.87 14.79 0.18
N ALA A 116 10.09 14.27 0.35
CA ALA A 116 10.81 13.59 -0.72
C ALA A 116 10.04 12.36 -1.25
N LEU A 117 9.37 11.60 -0.37
CA LEU A 117 8.54 10.48 -0.78
C LEU A 117 7.26 10.92 -1.50
N ILE A 118 6.62 12.02 -1.06
CA ILE A 118 5.49 12.61 -1.79
C ILE A 118 5.92 12.98 -3.21
N GLU A 119 7.05 13.67 -3.37
CA GLU A 119 7.58 14.04 -4.69
C GLU A 119 7.95 12.83 -5.55
N MET A 120 8.48 11.76 -4.94
CA MET A 120 8.72 10.49 -5.65
C MET A 120 7.42 9.95 -6.23
N VAL A 121 6.34 9.87 -5.44
CA VAL A 121 5.04 9.39 -5.93
C VAL A 121 4.53 10.30 -7.06
N ARG A 122 4.62 11.63 -6.91
CA ARG A 122 4.21 12.58 -7.96
C ARG A 122 4.95 12.37 -9.28
N LYS A 123 6.26 12.12 -9.23
CA LYS A 123 7.10 11.90 -10.42
C LYS A 123 6.74 10.63 -11.19
N HIS A 124 6.12 9.64 -10.53
CA HIS A 124 5.66 8.42 -11.17
C HIS A 124 4.32 8.57 -11.91
N GLN A 125 3.67 9.73 -11.87
CA GLN A 125 2.41 9.92 -12.59
C GLN A 125 2.63 9.83 -14.09
N LEU A 126 1.83 9.00 -14.76
CA LEU A 126 1.92 8.81 -16.21
C LEU A 126 1.17 9.93 -16.96
N PRO A 127 1.45 10.12 -18.27
CA PRO A 127 0.78 11.15 -19.07
C PRO A 127 -0.75 11.01 -19.15
N ASP A 128 -1.29 9.80 -18.96
CA ASP A 128 -2.73 9.54 -18.90
C ASP A 128 -3.40 9.99 -17.58
N GLY A 129 -2.61 10.48 -16.62
CA GLY A 129 -3.08 10.99 -15.33
C GLY A 129 -3.09 9.97 -14.20
N GLY A 130 -2.92 8.67 -14.49
CA GLY A 130 -2.84 7.64 -13.46
C GLY A 130 -1.40 7.28 -13.06
N TRP A 131 -1.27 6.15 -12.37
CA TRP A 131 0.00 5.51 -12.05
C TRP A 131 -0.02 4.04 -12.44
N SER A 132 1.16 3.48 -12.72
CA SER A 132 1.33 2.06 -13.03
C SER A 132 2.29 1.40 -12.05
N ILE A 133 1.93 0.23 -11.54
CA ILE A 133 2.76 -0.52 -10.58
C ILE A 133 4.14 -0.86 -11.14
N ARG A 134 4.23 -0.98 -12.48
CA ARG A 134 5.48 -1.27 -13.20
C ARG A 134 6.56 -0.22 -12.99
N THR A 135 6.20 1.05 -12.77
CA THR A 135 7.20 2.11 -12.59
C THR A 135 7.78 2.13 -11.18
N PHE A 136 7.16 1.45 -10.21
CA PHE A 136 7.56 1.52 -8.80
C PHE A 136 8.62 0.48 -8.38
N ALA A 137 9.07 -0.38 -9.30
CA ALA A 137 10.29 -1.17 -9.12
C ALA A 137 10.82 -1.69 -10.46
N ALA A 138 12.13 -1.90 -10.55
CA ALA A 138 12.72 -2.63 -11.65
C ALA A 138 12.29 -4.11 -11.62
N PRO A 139 12.25 -4.82 -12.77
CA PRO A 139 11.85 -6.22 -12.85
C PRO A 139 12.54 -7.14 -11.83
N GLU A 140 13.85 -6.99 -11.68
CA GLU A 140 14.72 -7.73 -10.76
C GLU A 140 14.51 -7.41 -9.28
N SER A 141 13.88 -6.28 -8.95
CA SER A 141 13.65 -5.89 -7.56
C SER A 141 12.40 -6.53 -6.95
N TRP A 142 11.56 -7.18 -7.76
CA TRP A 142 10.34 -7.86 -7.28
C TRP A 142 10.63 -9.28 -6.81
N GLY A 143 10.26 -9.61 -5.56
CA GLY A 143 10.27 -10.98 -5.04
C GLY A 143 11.63 -11.67 -5.17
N GLY A 144 12.72 -10.95 -4.87
CA GLY A 144 14.08 -11.45 -5.05
C GLY A 144 14.48 -11.73 -6.51
N GLY A 145 13.80 -11.10 -7.47
CA GLY A 145 14.06 -11.25 -8.91
C GLY A 145 13.27 -12.38 -9.58
N ASN A 146 12.40 -13.09 -8.85
CA ASN A 146 11.60 -14.19 -9.39
C ASN A 146 10.55 -13.77 -10.44
N ARG A 147 10.39 -12.46 -10.68
CA ARG A 147 9.53 -11.91 -11.74
C ARG A 147 10.30 -11.27 -12.90
N ALA A 148 11.62 -11.19 -12.82
CA ALA A 148 12.42 -10.41 -13.76
C ALA A 148 12.23 -10.84 -15.22
N GLU A 149 12.36 -12.14 -15.50
CA GLU A 149 12.22 -12.71 -16.84
C GLU A 149 10.85 -12.37 -17.43
N LYS A 150 9.77 -12.75 -16.73
CA LYS A 150 8.39 -12.48 -17.16
C LYS A 150 8.14 -11.00 -17.42
N LEU A 151 8.55 -10.12 -16.50
CA LEU A 151 8.31 -8.68 -16.64
C LEU A 151 9.08 -8.09 -17.84
N ARG A 152 10.28 -8.59 -18.13
CA ARG A 152 11.04 -8.18 -19.33
C ARG A 152 10.44 -8.72 -20.63
N GLU A 153 9.59 -9.74 -20.57
CA GLU A 153 8.84 -10.26 -21.71
C GLU A 153 7.53 -9.51 -21.98
N GLU A 154 7.10 -8.63 -21.08
CA GLU A 154 5.95 -7.75 -21.35
C GLU A 154 6.26 -6.86 -22.57
N PRO A 155 5.33 -6.71 -23.54
CA PRO A 155 5.53 -5.89 -24.74
C PRO A 155 5.92 -4.43 -24.45
N GLU A 156 5.47 -3.93 -23.29
CA GLU A 156 5.74 -2.60 -22.78
C GLU A 156 7.15 -2.47 -22.20
N PHE A 157 7.93 -3.54 -22.06
CA PHE A 157 9.31 -3.47 -21.59
C PHE A 157 10.30 -3.42 -22.76
N ASP A 158 11.09 -2.35 -22.84
CA ASP A 158 12.17 -2.23 -23.82
C ASP A 158 13.45 -2.88 -23.30
N LYS A 159 13.79 -4.04 -23.88
CA LYS A 159 15.00 -4.79 -23.51
C LYS A 159 16.30 -4.08 -23.89
N THR A 160 16.28 -3.15 -24.85
CA THR A 160 17.47 -2.40 -25.26
C THR A 160 17.77 -1.29 -24.28
N THR A 161 16.76 -0.50 -23.91
CA THR A 161 16.93 0.63 -22.99
C THR A 161 16.75 0.25 -21.51
N GLN A 162 16.31 -0.98 -21.23
CA GLN A 162 15.95 -1.45 -19.89
C GLN A 162 14.90 -0.55 -19.21
N ALA A 163 13.92 -0.09 -19.99
CA ALA A 163 12.90 0.86 -19.53
C ALA A 163 11.51 0.48 -20.05
N TRP A 164 10.47 0.90 -19.32
CA TRP A 164 9.09 0.77 -19.76
C TRP A 164 8.78 1.78 -20.88
N LYS A 165 8.05 1.35 -21.90
CA LYS A 165 7.57 2.15 -23.04
C LYS A 165 6.07 1.96 -23.23
N ASN A 166 5.39 3.03 -23.64
CA ASN A 166 3.94 3.02 -23.93
C ASN A 166 3.10 2.41 -22.80
N LEU A 167 3.55 2.61 -21.56
CA LEU A 167 2.93 2.03 -20.38
C LEU A 167 1.62 2.78 -20.07
N THR A 168 0.60 2.02 -19.67
CA THR A 168 -0.67 2.57 -19.21
C THR A 168 -0.80 2.42 -17.71
N SER A 169 -1.59 3.31 -17.11
CA SER A 169 -1.90 3.25 -15.69
C SER A 169 -2.76 2.04 -15.33
N ASP A 170 -2.74 1.66 -14.06
CA ASP A 170 -3.56 0.56 -13.53
C ASP A 170 -4.31 0.97 -12.25
N GLY A 171 -5.39 0.24 -11.96
CA GLY A 171 -6.25 0.53 -10.82
C GLY A 171 -5.53 0.44 -9.47
N HIS A 172 -4.64 -0.54 -9.32
CA HIS A 172 -3.94 -0.78 -8.06
C HIS A 172 -3.05 0.41 -7.71
N GLN A 173 -2.18 0.80 -8.63
CA GLN A 173 -1.20 1.83 -8.36
C GLN A 173 -1.82 3.22 -8.38
N THR A 174 -2.77 3.49 -9.29
CA THR A 174 -3.48 4.79 -9.31
C THR A 174 -4.26 4.99 -8.01
N GLY A 175 -5.04 4.00 -7.59
CA GLY A 175 -5.80 4.06 -6.35
C GLY A 175 -4.88 4.20 -5.12
N LEU A 176 -3.81 3.41 -5.05
CA LEU A 176 -2.88 3.45 -3.93
C LEU A 176 -2.13 4.79 -3.85
N ALA A 177 -1.61 5.30 -4.97
CA ALA A 177 -0.89 6.58 -5.01
C ALA A 177 -1.77 7.72 -4.49
N ILE A 178 -2.99 7.86 -5.01
CA ILE A 178 -3.93 8.91 -4.56
C ILE A 178 -4.25 8.74 -3.08
N LEU A 179 -4.57 7.52 -2.63
CA LEU A 179 -4.85 7.24 -1.23
C LEU A 179 -3.70 7.68 -0.32
N VAL A 180 -2.47 7.31 -0.65
CA VAL A 180 -1.28 7.63 0.16
C VAL A 180 -0.99 9.14 0.16
N LEU A 181 -1.10 9.81 -0.98
CA LEU A 181 -0.93 11.26 -1.07
C LEU A 181 -1.97 11.98 -0.21
N ARG A 182 -3.24 11.56 -0.28
CA ARG A 182 -4.34 12.12 0.53
C ARG A 182 -4.12 11.91 2.02
N GLU A 183 -3.69 10.71 2.45
CA GLU A 183 -3.40 10.43 3.86
C GLU A 183 -2.16 11.16 4.39
N ASN A 184 -1.32 11.70 3.49
CA ASN A 184 -0.16 12.48 3.86
C ASN A 184 -0.34 14.00 3.72
N GLY A 185 -1.56 14.47 3.42
CA GLY A 185 -1.93 15.88 3.48
C GLY A 185 -1.97 16.61 2.13
N VAL A 186 -1.71 15.93 1.00
CA VAL A 186 -1.90 16.53 -0.33
C VAL A 186 -3.41 16.73 -0.55
N PRO A 187 -3.90 17.95 -0.84
CA PRO A 187 -5.32 18.25 -0.85
C PRO A 187 -6.05 17.59 -2.05
N ALA A 188 -7.36 17.37 -1.92
CA ALA A 188 -8.12 16.61 -2.93
C ALA A 188 -8.21 17.35 -4.28
N ASP A 189 -8.18 18.67 -4.26
CA ASP A 189 -8.20 19.56 -5.44
C ASP A 189 -6.81 19.77 -6.07
N ASP A 190 -5.77 19.09 -5.57
CA ASP A 190 -4.45 19.09 -6.19
C ASP A 190 -4.55 18.66 -7.67
N PRO A 191 -3.95 19.41 -8.63
CA PRO A 191 -4.11 19.12 -10.06
C PRO A 191 -3.69 17.71 -10.47
N GLN A 192 -2.67 17.12 -9.82
CA GLN A 192 -2.26 15.75 -10.13
C GLN A 192 -3.24 14.73 -9.55
N ILE A 193 -3.80 14.99 -8.36
CA ILE A 193 -4.86 14.14 -7.80
C ILE A 193 -6.11 14.19 -8.68
N GLN A 194 -6.50 15.36 -9.18
CA GLN A 194 -7.66 15.50 -10.07
C GLN A 194 -7.50 14.71 -11.38
N LYS A 195 -6.31 14.73 -11.99
CA LYS A 195 -6.02 13.87 -13.16
C LYS A 195 -6.14 12.39 -12.83
N GLY A 196 -5.67 11.96 -11.66
CA GLY A 196 -5.81 10.58 -11.20
C GLY A 196 -7.28 10.19 -10.94
N ILE A 197 -8.08 11.11 -10.39
CA ILE A 197 -9.52 10.92 -10.21
C ILE A 197 -10.22 10.79 -11.56
N GLU A 198 -9.92 11.67 -12.51
CA GLU A 198 -10.46 11.59 -13.87
C GLU A 198 -10.11 10.25 -14.53
N TRP A 199 -8.86 9.80 -14.40
CA TRP A 199 -8.45 8.49 -14.87
C TRP A 199 -9.28 7.37 -14.22
N LEU A 200 -9.46 7.39 -12.90
CA LEU A 200 -10.30 6.40 -12.21
C LEU A 200 -11.74 6.43 -12.73
N LEU A 201 -12.37 7.59 -12.85
CA LEU A 201 -13.77 7.69 -13.28
C LEU A 201 -13.99 7.21 -14.73
N THR A 202 -12.98 7.37 -15.60
CA THR A 202 -13.06 7.00 -17.02
C THR A 202 -12.59 5.56 -17.32
N HIS A 203 -11.87 4.92 -16.39
CA HIS A 203 -11.29 3.58 -16.58
C HIS A 203 -11.94 2.48 -15.72
N GLN A 204 -13.08 2.77 -15.07
CA GLN A 204 -13.90 1.75 -14.47
C GLN A 204 -14.51 0.87 -15.57
N ARG A 205 -14.30 -0.45 -15.49
CA ARG A 205 -14.93 -1.40 -16.43
C ARG A 205 -16.41 -1.61 -16.08
N GLU A 206 -17.20 -2.12 -17.02
CA GLU A 206 -18.63 -2.48 -16.81
C GLU A 206 -18.86 -3.35 -15.57
N SER A 207 -17.91 -4.22 -15.23
CA SER A 207 -17.94 -5.04 -14.01
C SER A 207 -17.85 -4.26 -12.68
N GLY A 208 -17.63 -2.93 -12.73
CA GLY A 208 -17.36 -2.06 -11.58
C GLY A 208 -15.90 -2.09 -11.07
N ARG A 209 -15.04 -2.91 -11.68
CA ARG A 209 -13.63 -3.09 -11.30
C ARG A 209 -12.71 -2.22 -12.15
N TRP A 210 -11.55 -1.90 -11.60
CA TRP A 210 -10.42 -1.39 -12.38
C TRP A 210 -9.41 -2.49 -12.63
N TRP A 211 -8.82 -2.48 -13.81
CA TRP A 211 -7.88 -3.50 -14.21
C TRP A 211 -6.51 -3.29 -13.60
N THR A 212 -5.85 -4.39 -13.27
CA THR A 212 -4.41 -4.41 -12.98
C THR A 212 -3.84 -5.71 -13.50
N ARG A 213 -2.90 -5.64 -14.44
CA ARG A 213 -2.18 -6.83 -14.92
C ARG A 213 -1.28 -7.35 -13.80
N SER A 214 -1.28 -8.66 -13.58
CA SER A 214 -0.57 -9.27 -12.46
C SER A 214 0.93 -9.31 -12.73
N LEU A 215 1.75 -9.03 -11.72
CA LEU A 215 3.20 -9.18 -11.80
C LEU A 215 3.62 -10.66 -11.90
N ASN A 216 2.72 -11.60 -11.55
CA ASN A 216 3.05 -13.02 -11.39
C ASN A 216 2.62 -13.88 -12.58
N THR A 217 1.45 -13.61 -13.16
CA THR A 217 0.88 -14.44 -14.25
C THR A 217 -0.08 -13.63 -15.12
N ASP A 218 -0.30 -14.06 -16.35
CA ASP A 218 -1.36 -13.53 -17.23
C ASP A 218 -2.60 -14.44 -17.29
N ARG A 219 -2.70 -15.41 -16.37
CA ARG A 219 -3.87 -16.29 -16.24
C ARG A 219 -4.85 -15.79 -15.18
N TRP A 220 -4.34 -15.54 -13.97
CA TRP A 220 -5.15 -15.13 -12.81
C TRP A 220 -4.74 -13.76 -12.30
N HIS A 221 -5.64 -12.79 -12.41
CA HIS A 221 -5.39 -11.40 -12.06
C HIS A 221 -5.99 -11.02 -10.71
N PHE A 222 -5.68 -11.77 -9.65
CA PHE A 222 -6.18 -11.52 -8.29
C PHE A 222 -5.83 -10.13 -7.74
N ILE A 223 -4.74 -9.53 -8.23
CA ILE A 223 -4.38 -8.14 -7.91
C ILE A 223 -5.48 -7.14 -8.29
N THR A 224 -6.44 -7.51 -9.16
CA THR A 224 -7.64 -6.71 -9.45
C THR A 224 -8.48 -6.41 -8.20
N TYR A 225 -8.41 -7.22 -7.14
CA TYR A 225 -9.10 -6.93 -5.88
C TYR A 225 -8.56 -5.67 -5.22
N SER A 226 -7.25 -5.57 -4.99
CA SER A 226 -6.62 -4.33 -4.52
C SER A 226 -6.72 -3.24 -5.58
N GLY A 227 -6.63 -3.63 -6.86
CA GLY A 227 -6.91 -2.80 -8.02
C GLY A 227 -8.29 -2.19 -8.06
N THR A 228 -9.25 -2.65 -7.26
CA THR A 228 -10.59 -2.06 -7.14
C THR A 228 -10.81 -1.41 -5.78
N LEU A 229 -10.33 -2.03 -4.70
CA LEU A 229 -10.48 -1.51 -3.34
C LEU A 229 -9.71 -0.20 -3.12
N TYR A 230 -8.50 -0.07 -3.65
CA TYR A 230 -7.73 1.17 -3.52
C TYR A 230 -8.35 2.33 -4.30
N PRO A 231 -8.80 2.18 -5.57
CA PRO A 231 -9.60 3.20 -6.24
C PRO A 231 -10.82 3.66 -5.45
N LEU A 232 -11.61 2.74 -4.89
CA LEU A 232 -12.78 3.10 -4.09
C LEU A 232 -12.40 3.93 -2.86
N LEU A 233 -11.32 3.54 -2.16
CA LEU A 233 -10.82 4.31 -1.03
C LEU A 233 -10.28 5.68 -1.45
N ALA A 234 -9.58 5.77 -2.58
CA ALA A 234 -9.08 7.02 -3.14
C ALA A 234 -10.23 7.98 -3.48
N LEU A 235 -11.23 7.52 -4.23
CA LEU A 235 -12.41 8.30 -4.59
C LEU A 235 -13.17 8.76 -3.34
N LYS A 236 -13.30 7.88 -2.32
CA LYS A 236 -13.90 8.24 -1.02
C LYS A 236 -13.10 9.34 -0.32
N LYS A 237 -11.77 9.23 -0.24
CA LYS A 237 -10.87 10.22 0.40
C LYS A 237 -10.79 11.55 -0.34
N CYS A 238 -11.22 11.57 -1.59
CA CYS A 238 -11.33 12.76 -2.42
C CYS A 238 -12.78 13.30 -2.49
N ASN A 239 -13.71 12.76 -1.70
CA ASN A 239 -15.11 13.18 -1.65
C ASN A 239 -15.84 13.06 -3.01
N VAL A 240 -15.39 12.16 -3.89
CA VAL A 240 -16.00 11.93 -5.20
C VAL A 240 -17.21 10.99 -5.08
N LEU A 241 -17.14 10.04 -4.15
CA LEU A 241 -18.24 9.11 -3.92
C LEU A 241 -19.39 9.80 -3.17
N PRO A 242 -20.66 9.46 -3.49
CA PRO A 242 -21.79 10.00 -2.76
C PRO A 242 -21.71 9.62 -1.27
N PRO A 243 -22.31 10.43 -0.37
CA PRO A 243 -22.40 10.07 1.03
C PRO A 243 -23.13 8.72 1.15
N LEU A 244 -22.52 7.79 1.89
CA LEU A 244 -23.13 6.50 2.18
C LEU A 244 -24.39 6.74 3.01
N LYS A 245 -25.56 6.54 2.41
CA LYS A 245 -26.81 6.43 3.17
C LYS A 245 -26.73 5.10 3.93
N GLN A 246 -26.62 5.14 5.26
CA GLN A 246 -26.78 3.94 6.07
C GLN A 246 -28.16 3.34 5.77
N THR A 247 -28.19 2.20 5.11
CA THR A 247 -29.40 1.39 5.04
C THR A 247 -29.61 0.83 6.44
N THR A 248 -30.62 1.31 7.15
CA THR A 248 -31.03 0.85 8.49
C THR A 248 -31.55 -0.59 8.51
N ALA A 249 -31.38 -1.34 7.42
CA ALA A 249 -31.77 -2.74 7.32
C ALA A 249 -30.59 -3.64 7.70
N ARG A 250 -30.53 -3.99 8.99
CA ARG A 250 -30.06 -5.29 9.47
C ARG A 250 -30.93 -5.73 10.63
#